data_AF-A0A327WLG4-F1
#
_entry.id   AF-A0A327WLG4-F1
#
_cell.length_a   1.000
_cell.length_b   1.000
_cell.length_c   1.000
_cell.angle_alpha   90.00
_cell.angle_beta   90.00
_cell.angle_gamma   90.00
#
_symmetry.space_group_name_H-M   'P 1'
#
loop_
_entity.id
_entity.type
_entity.pdbx_description
1 polymer ?
#
loop_
_entity_poly.entity_id
_entity_poly.type
_entity_poly.pdbx_seq_one_letter_code
_entity_poly.pdbx_strand_id
1 'polypeptide(L)' 'MEVIKENARSHPANKQAGELIRLYQYQNLTLTAIAQQLNEHGFRTRKGALFRAETVKRLLVRQKGGKEK' A
#
# COMPACT_ATOMS: atom_id res chain seq x y z
N MET A 1 -3.09 2.34 22.38
CA MET A 1 -2.41 2.27 21.07
C MET A 1 -3.32 1.63 20.01
N GLU A 2 -4.37 2.30 19.54
CA GLU A 2 -5.31 1.70 18.55
C GLU A 2 -5.73 2.65 17.42
N VAL A 3 -5.79 3.95 17.68
CA VAL A 3 -6.21 5.00 16.71
C VAL A 3 -5.29 5.11 15.48
N ILE A 4 -4.06 4.59 15.56
CA ILE A 4 -3.09 4.72 14.46
C ILE A 4 -3.46 3.80 13.27
N LYS A 5 -4.08 2.64 13.53
CA LYS A 5 -4.39 1.66 12.48
C LYS A 5 -5.61 2.05 11.65
N GLU A 6 -6.58 2.74 12.27
CA GLU A 6 -7.82 3.17 11.63
C GLU A 6 -7.61 4.41 10.74
N ASN A 7 -6.86 5.42 11.21
CA ASN A 7 -6.50 6.58 10.40
C ASN A 7 -5.62 6.23 9.19
N ALA A 8 -4.87 5.11 9.27
CA ALA A 8 -4.13 4.62 8.12
C ALA A 8 -5.03 4.07 6.99
N ARG A 9 -6.25 3.59 7.29
CA ARG A 9 -7.24 3.16 6.30
C ARG A 9 -7.99 4.33 5.65
N SER A 10 -8.15 5.44 6.36
CA SER A 10 -8.87 6.62 5.87
C SER A 10 -7.99 7.65 5.17
N HIS A 11 -6.66 7.55 5.29
CA HIS A 11 -5.77 8.47 4.59
C HIS A 11 -5.87 8.27 3.07
N PRO A 12 -6.24 9.29 2.28
CA PRO A 12 -6.48 9.15 0.83
C PRO A 12 -5.28 8.55 0.10
N ALA A 13 -4.06 8.96 0.46
CA ALA A 13 -2.82 8.40 -0.07
C ALA A 13 -2.68 6.88 0.13
N ASN A 14 -3.12 6.32 1.27
CA ASN A 14 -3.05 4.87 1.52
C ASN A 14 -4.15 4.11 0.78
N LYS A 15 -5.34 4.71 0.60
CA LYS A 15 -6.39 4.13 -0.25
C LYS A 15 -5.95 4.10 -1.72
N GLN A 16 -5.42 5.21 -2.22
CA GLN A 16 -4.89 5.33 -3.58
C GLN A 16 -3.71 4.38 -3.81
N ALA A 17 -2.76 4.32 -2.88
CA ALA A 17 -1.65 3.37 -2.95
C ALA A 17 -2.16 1.92 -2.96
N GLY A 18 -3.19 1.60 -2.18
CA GLY A 18 -3.82 0.27 -2.20
C GLY A 18 -4.42 -0.11 -3.56
N GLU A 19 -5.04 0.83 -4.27
CA GLU A 19 -5.57 0.58 -5.62
C GLU A 19 -4.46 0.44 -6.66
N LEU A 20 -3.43 1.29 -6.60
CA LEU A 20 -2.24 1.18 -7.45
C LEU A 20 -1.51 -0.15 -7.25
N ILE A 21 -1.34 -0.58 -6.00
CA ILE A 21 -0.72 -1.88 -5.68
C ILE A 21 -1.49 -3.04 -6.34
N ARG A 22 -2.84 -3.00 -6.36
CA ARG A 22 -3.64 -4.02 -7.06
C ARG A 22 -3.40 -3.98 -8.56
N LEU A 23 -3.47 -2.81 -9.18
CA LEU A 23 -3.25 -2.65 -10.63
C LEU A 23 -1.87 -3.14 -11.05
N TYR A 24 -0.84 -2.88 -10.26
CA TYR A 24 0.50 -3.37 -10.53
C TYR A 24 0.66 -4.87 -10.25
N GLN A 25 -0.06 -5.41 -9.27
CA GLN A 25 -0.08 -6.86 -9.03
C GLN A 25 -0.66 -7.61 -10.24
N TYR A 26 -1.71 -7.09 -10.88
CA TYR A 26 -2.28 -7.67 -12.11
C TYR A 26 -1.27 -7.68 -13.27
N GLN A 27 -0.30 -6.77 -13.28
CA GLN A 27 0.78 -6.71 -14.26
C GLN A 27 1.99 -7.60 -13.89
N ASN A 28 1.87 -8.46 -12.88
CA ASN A 28 2.94 -9.33 -12.37
C ASN A 28 4.21 -8.57 -11.92
N LEU A 29 4.09 -7.30 -11.52
CA LEU A 29 5.21 -6.54 -10.98
C LEU A 29 5.67 -7.10 -9.63
N THR A 30 6.98 -7.07 -9.40
CA THR A 30 7.54 -7.44 -8.10
C THR A 30 7.18 -6.42 -7.03
N LEU A 31 7.11 -6.85 -5.77
CA LEU A 31 6.79 -5.96 -4.63
C LEU A 31 7.77 -4.77 -4.52
N THR A 32 9.02 -4.96 -4.94
CA THR A 32 10.04 -3.90 -4.98
C THR A 32 9.74 -2.89 -6.08
N ALA A 33 9.39 -3.34 -7.29
CA ALA A 33 9.03 -2.46 -8.40
C ALA A 33 7.77 -1.64 -8.08
N ILE A 34 6.77 -2.28 -7.43
CA ILE A 34 5.57 -1.60 -6.94
C ILE A 34 5.94 -0.50 -5.94
N ALA A 35 6.83 -0.79 -4.99
CA ALA A 35 7.27 0.19 -4.02
C ALA A 35 8.01 1.37 -4.67
N GLN A 36 8.87 1.10 -5.66
CA GLN A 36 9.55 2.15 -6.44
C GLN A 36 8.54 3.03 -7.15
N GLN A 37 7.58 2.46 -7.87
CA GLN A 37 6.59 3.26 -8.59
C GLN A 37 5.74 4.13 -7.67
N LEU A 38 5.30 3.59 -6.52
CA LEU A 38 4.61 4.41 -5.53
C LEU A 38 5.45 5.61 -5.08
N ASN A 39 6.75 5.39 -4.85
CA ASN A 39 7.66 6.47 -4.45
C ASN A 39 7.90 7.49 -5.57
N GLU A 40 8.04 7.04 -6.82
CA GLU A 40 8.22 7.90 -8.00
C GLU A 40 6.99 8.76 -8.28
N HIS A 41 5.79 8.20 -8.09
CA HIS A 41 4.53 8.94 -8.14
C HIS A 41 4.30 9.87 -6.93
N GLY A 42 5.24 9.95 -6.00
CA GLY A 42 5.18 10.85 -4.85
C GLY A 42 4.39 10.32 -3.65
N PHE A 43 3.94 9.05 -3.67
CA PHE A 43 3.27 8.46 -2.52
C PHE A 43 4.25 8.25 -1.37
N ARG A 44 3.79 8.58 -0.16
CA ARG A 44 4.52 8.36 1.09
C ARG A 44 3.64 7.61 2.07
N THR A 45 4.28 6.82 2.93
CA THR A 45 3.59 6.19 4.05
C THR A 45 3.06 7.26 5.00
N ARG A 46 2.14 6.89 5.90
CA ARG A 46 1.59 7.80 6.91
C ARG A 46 2.64 8.60 7.69
N LYS A 47 3.82 8.03 7.94
CA LYS A 47 4.91 8.70 8.66
C LYS A 47 5.79 9.58 7.75
N GLY A 48 5.41 9.80 6.49
CA GLY A 48 6.21 10.51 5.48
C GLY A 48 7.34 9.69 4.87
N ALA A 49 7.53 8.44 5.29
CA ALA A 49 8.61 7.59 4.79
C ALA A 49 8.28 6.96 3.41
N LEU A 50 9.31 6.59 2.67
CA LEU A 50 9.22 5.84 1.41
C LEU A 50 8.56 4.47 1.62
N PHE A 51 7.84 4.01 0.60
CA PHE A 51 7.37 2.63 0.50
C PHE A 51 8.54 1.68 0.29
N ARG A 52 8.48 0.56 0.99
CA ARG A 52 9.39 -0.59 0.84
C ARG A 52 8.58 -1.82 0.45
N ALA A 53 9.23 -2.81 -0.16
CA ALA A 53 8.59 -4.07 -0.55
C ALA A 53 7.81 -4.74 0.59
N GLU A 54 8.33 -4.73 1.83
CA GLU A 54 7.63 -5.25 3.01
C GLU A 54 6.34 -4.47 3.34
N THR A 55 6.35 -3.16 3.15
CA THR A 55 5.16 -2.32 3.38
C THR A 55 4.09 -2.62 2.33
N VAL A 56 4.49 -2.79 1.07
CA VAL A 56 3.61 -3.22 -0.03
C VAL A 56 3.04 -4.61 0.27
N LYS A 57 3.87 -5.59 0.65
CA LYS A 57 3.44 -6.94 1.03
C LYS A 57 2.39 -6.89 2.16
N ARG A 58 2.64 -6.12 3.22
CA ARG A 58 1.71 -5.97 4.35
C ARG A 58 0.38 -5.34 3.93
N LEU A 59 0.41 -4.36 3.04
CA LEU A 59 -0.81 -3.74 2.50
C LEU A 59 -1.59 -4.72 1.64
N LEU A 60 -0.91 -5.47 0.76
CA LEU A 60 -1.50 -6.48 -0.11
C LEU A 60 -2.21 -7.57 0.70
N VAL A 61 -1.55 -8.12 1.72
CA VAL A 61 -2.12 -9.14 2.61
C VAL A 61 -3.37 -8.61 3.33
N ARG A 62 -3.32 -7.37 3.82
CA ARG A 62 -4.48 -6.73 4.48
C ARG A 62 -5.65 -6.48 3.52
N GLN A 63 -5.37 -6.25 2.24
CA GLN A 63 -6.38 -6.03 1.22
C GLN A 63 -7.00 -7.35 0.73
N LYS A 64 -6.19 -8.41 0.61
CA LYS A 64 -6.62 -9.74 0.17
C LYS A 64 -7.50 -10.41 1.23
N GLY A 65 -7.13 -10.30 2.51
CA GLY A 65 -7.96 -10.76 3.64
C GLY A 65 -9.25 -9.96 3.88
N GLY A 66 -9.54 -8.94 3.06
CA GLY A 66 -10.84 -8.23 3.03
C GLY A 66 -11.78 -8.68 1.91
N LYS A 67 -11.35 -9.61 1.04
CA LYS A 67 -12.17 -10.18 -0.06
C LYS A 67 -12.67 -11.61 0.21
N GLU A 68 -12.50 -12.12 1.44
CA GLU A 68 -13.01 -13.42 1.89
C GLU A 68 -14.08 -13.28 3.00
N LYS A 69 -15.02 -12.34 2.82
CA LYS A 69 -16.30 -12.30 3.52
C LYS A 69 -17.40 -11.86 2.58
#